data_AF-A0A2V8C446-F1
#
_entry.id   AF-A0A2V8C446-F1
#
_cell.length_a   1.000
_cell.length_b   1.000
_cell.length_c   1.000
_cell.angle_alpha   90.00
_cell.angle_beta   90.00
_cell.angle_gamma   90.00
#
_symmetry.space_group_name_H-M   'P 1'
#
loop_
_entity.id
_entity.type
_entity.pdbx_description
1 polymer ?
#
loop_
_entity_poly.entity_id
_entity_poly.type
_entity_poly.pdbx_seq_one_letter_code
_entity_poly.pdbx_strand_id
1 'polypeptide(L)'
;QITPPNNSYTAEQDVQLGREASAQVRQELPILHDDAVTSYVQDLGRQLVSAIPPELQHREFSYTFEVVNVREINAFALPGGPMFVNRGMIEAAATEGEVAGVMAHELSHVILRHGTAQASKATKYQVGEVAGAILGSIIGGGWGQVISQGTQFGLGTAFLRFSREFEKQADLEGAHVMARAGYDPRDMANMFKTIEKQGGGGGPQWLSDHPDPGNRYDYIAREAQVVRVSNPVRDTRAFDQTKDHLRRLAPAPTTEQATKKTGRTTRGGGGGGENRPPTGQAPPPSGSYRTYNEGNLFRVSVPSNWRELQDTNSVTFAPEGAYGSYNGQSVFTHGMEFGVARNESHDLRTATDELLDSLARGNPSLRRSSGYDRITVADRQGFRTVLSNRSEATQLKDGTLLYAIGVAPQNQFREYRAVFDRVVSSLKVQG
;
A
#
# COMPACT_ATOMS: atom_id res chain seq x y z
N GLN A 1 -10.08 -3.62 -27.14
CA GLN A 1 -10.79 -2.53 -26.44
C GLN A 1 -10.65 -2.79 -24.95
N ILE A 2 -10.14 -1.82 -24.19
CA ILE A 2 -9.94 -1.92 -22.75
C ILE A 2 -11.24 -1.49 -22.09
N THR A 3 -11.79 -2.30 -21.18
CA THR A 3 -13.04 -2.00 -20.49
C THR A 3 -12.71 -1.66 -19.04
N PRO A 4 -13.05 -0.46 -18.55
CA PRO A 4 -12.88 -0.11 -17.15
C PRO A 4 -13.60 -1.12 -16.24
N PRO A 5 -13.01 -1.48 -15.08
CA PRO A 5 -13.63 -2.40 -14.14
C PRO A 5 -14.90 -1.82 -13.51
N ASN A 6 -15.76 -2.72 -13.02
CA ASN A 6 -16.89 -2.33 -12.18
C ASN A 6 -16.39 -1.55 -10.95
N ASN A 7 -17.01 -0.40 -10.70
CA ASN A 7 -16.61 0.51 -9.62
C ASN A 7 -17.86 1.00 -8.88
N SER A 8 -17.87 0.84 -7.55
CA SER A 8 -18.96 1.30 -6.68
C SER A 8 -18.85 2.77 -6.31
N TYR A 9 -17.71 3.40 -6.57
CA TYR A 9 -17.47 4.81 -6.31
C TYR A 9 -17.87 5.66 -7.52
N THR A 10 -18.31 6.89 -7.29
CA THR A 10 -18.49 7.90 -8.35
C THR A 10 -17.18 8.65 -8.64
N ALA A 11 -17.09 9.32 -9.78
CA ALA A 11 -15.90 10.11 -10.13
C ALA A 11 -15.63 11.23 -9.11
N GLU A 12 -16.67 11.84 -8.54
CA GLU A 12 -16.55 12.83 -7.48
C GLU A 12 -16.00 12.23 -6.19
N GLN A 13 -16.35 10.97 -5.88
CA GLN A 13 -15.78 10.28 -4.73
C GLN A 13 -14.29 9.98 -4.94
N ASP A 14 -13.87 9.64 -6.16
CA ASP A 14 -12.43 9.51 -6.48
C ASP A 14 -11.70 10.83 -6.22
N VAL A 15 -12.26 11.96 -6.64
CA VAL A 15 -11.69 13.30 -6.43
C VAL A 15 -11.57 13.63 -4.94
N GLN A 16 -12.61 13.35 -4.16
CA GLN A 16 -12.58 13.58 -2.72
C GLN A 16 -11.49 12.75 -2.03
N LEU A 17 -11.42 11.45 -2.35
CA LEU A 17 -10.42 10.52 -1.82
C LEU A 17 -9.00 10.93 -2.20
N GLY A 18 -8.78 11.29 -3.47
CA GLY A 18 -7.50 11.81 -3.95
C GLY A 18 -7.07 13.10 -3.26
N ARG A 19 -8.01 14.02 -3.00
CA ARG A 19 -7.71 15.27 -2.29
C ARG A 19 -7.21 14.99 -0.87
N GLU A 20 -7.90 14.12 -0.14
CA GLU A 20 -7.53 13.74 1.23
C GLU A 20 -6.17 13.00 1.26
N ALA A 21 -6.01 11.99 0.41
CA ALA A 21 -4.78 11.22 0.30
C ALA A 21 -3.59 12.09 -0.13
N SER A 22 -3.77 12.99 -1.11
CA SER A 22 -2.71 13.90 -1.55
C SER A 22 -2.31 14.91 -0.48
N ALA A 23 -3.24 15.35 0.38
CA ALA A 23 -2.93 16.22 1.51
C ALA A 23 -2.03 15.49 2.51
N GLN A 24 -2.30 14.21 2.79
CA GLN A 24 -1.47 13.36 3.63
C GLN A 24 -0.08 13.13 3.03
N VAL A 25 0.00 12.82 1.73
CA VAL A 25 1.29 12.67 1.01
C VAL A 25 2.17 13.91 1.19
N ARG A 26 1.61 15.12 1.03
CA ARG A 26 2.38 16.37 1.19
C ARG A 26 2.82 16.63 2.63
N GLN A 27 2.16 16.05 3.62
CA GLN A 27 2.56 16.15 5.03
C GLN A 27 3.68 15.17 5.38
N GLU A 28 3.66 13.98 4.78
CA GLU A 28 4.56 12.88 5.14
C GLU A 28 5.81 12.83 4.26
N LEU A 29 5.66 13.10 2.95
CA LEU A 29 6.73 12.99 1.97
C LEU A 29 7.48 14.32 1.78
N PRO A 30 8.80 14.27 1.54
CA PRO A 30 9.57 15.48 1.22
C PRO A 30 9.28 15.95 -0.20
N ILE A 31 8.26 16.78 -0.39
CA ILE A 31 7.99 17.37 -1.70
C ILE A 31 9.19 18.21 -2.16
N LEU A 32 9.66 17.98 -3.38
CA LEU A 32 10.74 18.74 -3.99
C LEU A 32 10.19 20.09 -4.44
N HIS A 33 10.53 21.13 -3.69
CA HIS A 33 10.20 22.52 -4.05
C HIS A 33 11.28 23.11 -4.96
N ASP A 34 11.31 22.66 -6.22
CA ASP A 34 12.19 23.17 -7.26
C ASP A 34 11.37 23.48 -8.53
N ASP A 35 11.32 24.75 -8.91
CA ASP A 35 10.45 25.22 -9.99
C ASP A 35 10.81 24.62 -11.35
N ALA A 36 12.10 24.39 -11.63
CA ALA A 36 12.55 23.85 -12.91
C ALA A 36 12.12 22.38 -13.05
N VAL A 37 12.38 21.57 -12.02
CA VAL A 37 12.00 20.14 -12.02
C VAL A 37 10.48 20.00 -12.00
N THR A 38 9.79 20.80 -11.18
CA THR A 38 8.32 20.76 -11.07
C THR A 38 7.65 21.15 -12.39
N SER A 39 8.13 22.21 -13.06
CA SER A 39 7.57 22.64 -14.36
C SER A 39 7.72 21.55 -15.42
N TYR A 40 8.89 20.92 -15.49
CA TYR A 40 9.14 19.80 -16.42
C TYR A 40 8.14 18.65 -16.23
N VAL A 41 7.96 18.16 -14.98
CA VAL A 41 7.04 17.06 -14.70
C VAL A 41 5.58 17.46 -14.96
N GLN A 42 5.21 18.71 -14.66
CA GLN A 42 3.87 19.20 -14.95
C GLN A 42 3.60 19.37 -16.45
N ASP A 43 4.57 19.84 -17.23
CA ASP A 43 4.46 19.95 -18.69
C ASP A 43 4.28 18.57 -19.32
N LEU A 44 5.12 17.61 -18.92
CA LEU A 44 5.01 16.22 -19.37
C LEU A 44 3.65 15.61 -18.98
N GLY A 45 3.24 15.79 -17.73
CA GLY A 45 1.94 15.31 -17.25
C GLY A 45 0.75 15.92 -18.01
N ARG A 46 0.77 17.23 -18.29
CA ARG A 46 -0.24 17.91 -19.11
C ARG A 46 -0.29 17.36 -20.54
N GLN A 47 0.87 17.09 -21.14
CA GLN A 47 0.94 16.47 -22.47
C GLN A 47 0.27 15.09 -22.47
N LEU A 48 0.56 14.25 -21.48
CA LEU A 48 -0.06 12.92 -21.34
C LEU A 48 -1.58 13.01 -21.10
N VAL A 49 -2.03 13.93 -20.23
CA VAL A 49 -3.46 14.17 -19.98
C VAL A 49 -4.20 14.60 -21.25
N SER A 50 -3.58 15.44 -22.07
CA SER A 50 -4.17 15.86 -23.36
C SER A 50 -4.34 14.73 -24.37
N ALA A 51 -3.63 13.62 -24.16
CA ALA A 51 -3.66 12.42 -24.99
C ALA A 51 -4.63 11.34 -24.48
N ILE A 52 -5.32 11.55 -23.36
CA ILE A 52 -6.37 10.66 -22.84
C ILE A 52 -7.54 10.62 -23.84
N PRO A 53 -8.02 9.42 -24.22
CA PRO A 53 -9.09 9.31 -25.19
C PRO A 53 -10.42 9.81 -24.58
N PRO A 54 -11.31 10.46 -25.36
CA PRO A 54 -12.53 11.08 -24.84
C PRO A 54 -13.40 10.18 -23.96
N GLU A 55 -13.47 8.88 -24.28
CA GLU A 55 -14.24 7.88 -23.55
C GLU A 55 -13.69 7.54 -22.14
N LEU A 56 -12.42 7.87 -21.86
CA LEU A 56 -11.78 7.68 -20.55
C LEU A 56 -11.56 9.01 -19.81
N GLN A 57 -12.03 10.13 -20.36
CA GLN A 57 -11.97 11.43 -19.69
C GLN A 57 -13.08 11.54 -18.64
N HIS A 58 -12.68 11.86 -17.40
CA HIS A 58 -13.58 12.20 -16.31
C HIS A 58 -13.53 13.71 -16.09
N ARG A 59 -14.66 14.41 -16.21
CA ARG A 59 -14.71 15.88 -16.12
C ARG A 59 -14.44 16.40 -14.72
N GLU A 60 -14.67 15.55 -13.74
CA GLU A 60 -14.52 15.82 -12.32
C GLU A 60 -13.05 15.78 -11.90
N PHE A 61 -12.21 15.06 -12.64
CA PHE A 61 -10.82 14.79 -12.24
C PHE A 61 -9.95 16.05 -12.35
N SER A 62 -9.04 16.18 -11.38
CA SER A 62 -8.07 17.27 -11.29
C SER A 62 -6.67 16.68 -11.24
N TYR A 63 -5.99 16.72 -12.39
CA TYR A 63 -4.64 16.18 -12.52
C TYR A 63 -3.61 17.16 -11.96
N THR A 64 -2.84 16.71 -10.97
CA THR A 64 -1.70 17.45 -10.44
C THR A 64 -0.46 16.57 -10.47
N PHE A 65 0.70 17.17 -10.73
CA PHE A 65 1.95 16.45 -10.82
C PHE A 65 2.98 17.10 -9.91
N GLU A 66 3.50 16.32 -8.96
CA GLU A 66 4.46 16.77 -7.96
C GLU A 66 5.64 15.81 -7.89
N VAL A 67 6.79 16.33 -7.46
CA VAL A 67 8.02 15.54 -7.35
C VAL A 67 8.34 15.29 -5.89
N VAL A 68 8.65 14.05 -5.54
CA VAL A 68 9.09 13.67 -4.19
C VAL A 68 10.60 13.56 -4.17
N ASN A 69 11.26 14.28 -3.26
CA ASN A 69 12.72 14.33 -3.15
C ASN A 69 13.29 13.10 -2.44
N VAL A 70 13.18 11.93 -3.07
CA VAL A 70 13.74 10.67 -2.60
C VAL A 70 14.46 9.93 -3.73
N ARG A 71 15.49 9.13 -3.40
CA ARG A 71 16.34 8.43 -4.37
C ARG A 71 15.75 7.14 -4.91
N GLU A 72 14.73 6.59 -4.26
CA GLU A 72 14.03 5.39 -4.72
C GLU A 72 13.35 5.66 -6.07
N ILE A 73 13.46 4.71 -6.98
CA ILE A 73 12.78 4.75 -8.28
C ILE A 73 11.33 4.33 -8.06
N ASN A 74 10.43 5.30 -8.06
CA ASN A 74 8.99 5.06 -7.99
C ASN A 74 8.22 6.24 -8.59
N ALA A 75 6.96 5.99 -8.92
CA ALA A 75 5.93 7.00 -9.13
C ALA A 75 4.60 6.37 -8.71
N PHE A 76 3.62 7.18 -8.35
CA PHE A 76 2.28 6.68 -8.04
C PHE A 76 1.24 7.76 -8.31
N ALA A 77 0.02 7.32 -8.64
CA ALA A 77 -1.12 8.22 -8.81
C ALA A 77 -2.30 7.84 -7.92
N LEU A 78 -2.92 8.86 -7.32
CA LEU A 78 -4.07 8.75 -6.44
C LEU A 78 -5.37 8.92 -7.23
N PRO A 79 -6.51 8.43 -6.71
CA PRO A 79 -7.80 8.62 -7.37
C PRO A 79 -8.07 10.09 -7.68
N GLY A 80 -8.74 10.36 -8.80
CA GLY A 80 -9.12 11.72 -9.17
C GLY A 80 -8.02 12.60 -9.75
N GLY A 81 -6.78 12.12 -9.89
CA GLY A 81 -5.73 12.80 -10.69
C GLY A 81 -4.41 13.19 -10.03
N PRO A 82 -4.25 13.31 -8.69
CA PRO A 82 -2.95 13.65 -8.12
C PRO A 82 -1.90 12.56 -8.37
N MET A 83 -0.73 12.95 -8.87
CA MET A 83 0.38 12.05 -9.18
C MET A 83 1.69 12.58 -8.59
N PHE A 84 2.48 11.64 -8.06
CA PHE A 84 3.76 11.92 -7.43
C PHE A 84 4.84 11.09 -8.11
N VAL A 85 5.90 11.76 -8.56
CA VAL A 85 7.05 11.12 -9.21
C VAL A 85 8.26 11.28 -8.32
N ASN A 86 8.96 10.19 -7.98
CA ASN A 86 10.18 10.32 -7.19
C ASN A 86 11.30 10.95 -8.03
N ARG A 87 12.13 11.76 -7.39
CA ARG A 87 13.35 12.30 -8.02
C ARG A 87 14.24 11.18 -8.58
N GLY A 88 14.40 10.08 -7.85
CA GLY A 88 15.18 8.93 -8.30
C GLY A 88 14.69 8.33 -9.62
N MET A 89 13.38 8.37 -9.90
CA MET A 89 12.79 7.93 -11.17
C MET A 89 13.29 8.79 -12.35
N ILE A 90 13.31 10.10 -12.18
CA ILE A 90 13.80 11.05 -13.21
C ILE A 90 15.32 10.91 -13.40
N GLU A 91 16.07 10.74 -12.32
CA GLU A 91 17.53 10.58 -12.37
C GLU A 91 17.94 9.25 -13.05
N ALA A 92 17.19 8.18 -12.79
CA ALA A 92 17.46 6.84 -13.32
C ALA A 92 17.08 6.67 -14.80
N ALA A 93 16.06 7.39 -15.28
CA ALA A 93 15.58 7.30 -16.65
C ALA A 93 16.68 7.63 -17.67
N ALA A 94 16.85 6.79 -18.67
CA ALA A 94 17.79 7.03 -19.77
C ALA A 94 17.25 8.07 -20.75
N THR A 95 15.94 8.09 -20.97
CA THR A 95 15.26 9.01 -21.91
C THR A 95 14.03 9.67 -21.29
N GLU A 96 13.56 10.76 -21.91
CA GLU A 96 12.28 11.38 -21.51
C GLU A 96 11.10 10.39 -21.67
N GLY A 97 11.14 9.57 -22.73
CA GLY A 97 10.14 8.54 -23.00
C GLY A 97 10.00 7.52 -21.86
N GLU A 98 11.08 7.20 -21.14
CA GLU A 98 11.04 6.31 -19.98
C GLU A 98 10.27 6.95 -18.80
N VAL A 99 10.45 8.26 -18.57
CA VAL A 99 9.66 9.01 -17.58
C VAL A 99 8.21 9.10 -18.01
N ALA A 100 7.97 9.44 -19.29
CA ALA A 100 6.64 9.50 -19.88
C ALA A 100 5.91 8.15 -19.78
N GLY A 101 6.63 7.04 -19.94
CA GLY A 101 6.07 5.69 -19.84
C GLY A 101 5.57 5.35 -18.44
N VAL A 102 6.37 5.62 -17.41
CA VAL A 102 5.91 5.41 -16.02
C VAL A 102 4.74 6.33 -15.69
N MET A 103 4.79 7.61 -16.06
CA MET A 103 3.68 8.53 -15.84
C MET A 103 2.41 8.12 -16.61
N ALA A 104 2.54 7.59 -17.83
CA ALA A 104 1.40 7.11 -18.62
C ALA A 104 0.78 5.84 -18.03
N HIS A 105 1.61 4.94 -17.47
CA HIS A 105 1.14 3.78 -16.71
C HIS A 105 0.34 4.20 -15.47
N GLU A 106 0.89 5.10 -14.64
CA GLU A 106 0.19 5.63 -13.46
C GLU A 106 -1.09 6.38 -13.83
N LEU A 107 -1.05 7.19 -14.89
CA LEU A 107 -2.22 7.89 -15.41
C LEU A 107 -3.31 6.92 -15.86
N SER A 108 -2.92 5.78 -16.43
CA SER A 108 -3.84 4.73 -16.87
C SER A 108 -4.57 4.08 -15.69
N HIS A 109 -3.91 3.88 -14.55
CA HIS A 109 -4.58 3.48 -13.32
C HIS A 109 -5.64 4.48 -12.85
N VAL A 110 -5.40 5.78 -13.03
CA VAL A 110 -6.35 6.84 -12.67
C VAL A 110 -7.56 6.85 -13.60
N ILE A 111 -7.36 6.93 -14.91
CA ILE A 111 -8.46 7.06 -15.88
C ILE A 111 -9.31 5.79 -15.98
N LEU A 112 -8.72 4.62 -15.68
CA LEU A 112 -9.44 3.35 -15.54
C LEU A 112 -9.97 3.13 -14.11
N ARG A 113 -9.70 4.07 -13.19
CA ARG A 113 -10.21 4.10 -11.82
C ARG A 113 -9.85 2.83 -11.03
N HIS A 114 -8.66 2.28 -11.28
CA HIS A 114 -8.19 1.02 -10.69
C HIS A 114 -8.09 1.11 -9.16
N GLY A 115 -7.66 2.24 -8.60
CA GLY A 115 -7.56 2.45 -7.14
C GLY A 115 -8.91 2.26 -6.43
N THR A 116 -9.94 2.98 -6.86
CA THR A 116 -11.27 2.87 -6.24
C THR A 116 -12.01 1.60 -6.65
N ALA A 117 -11.80 1.06 -7.86
CA ALA A 117 -12.34 -0.24 -8.23
C ALA A 117 -11.73 -1.39 -7.39
N GLN A 118 -10.45 -1.30 -7.05
CA GLN A 118 -9.79 -2.21 -6.11
C GLN A 118 -10.40 -2.07 -4.71
N ALA A 119 -10.72 -0.85 -4.28
CA ALA A 119 -11.42 -0.57 -3.01
C ALA A 119 -12.89 -1.03 -3.02
N SER A 120 -13.60 -0.96 -4.15
CA SER A 120 -15.00 -1.41 -4.28
C SER A 120 -15.17 -2.90 -3.98
N LYS A 121 -14.13 -3.69 -4.26
CA LYS A 121 -14.08 -5.11 -3.92
C LYS A 121 -13.86 -5.36 -2.42
N ALA A 122 -13.67 -4.32 -1.58
CA ALA A 122 -13.21 -4.41 -0.19
C ALA A 122 -14.31 -4.25 0.88
N THR A 123 -15.58 -4.06 0.51
CA THR A 123 -16.71 -3.64 1.37
C THR A 123 -16.93 -2.12 1.40
N LYS A 124 -18.19 -1.71 1.51
CA LYS A 124 -18.66 -0.30 1.52
C LYS A 124 -18.32 0.39 2.84
N TYR A 125 -17.09 0.87 2.99
CA TYR A 125 -16.69 1.75 4.09
C TYR A 125 -17.21 3.19 3.89
N GLN A 126 -17.29 3.96 4.97
CA GLN A 126 -17.56 5.41 4.89
C GLN A 126 -16.34 6.13 4.28
N VAL A 127 -16.58 7.23 3.56
CA VAL A 127 -15.58 7.91 2.70
C VAL A 127 -14.24 8.19 3.39
N GLY A 128 -14.23 8.57 4.68
CA GLY A 128 -13.01 8.93 5.41
C GLY A 128 -12.09 7.75 5.76
N GLU A 129 -12.62 6.55 5.99
CA GLU A 129 -11.82 5.34 6.28
C GLU A 129 -11.17 4.79 5.00
N VAL A 130 -11.80 5.04 3.85
CA VAL A 130 -11.34 4.57 2.53
C VAL A 130 -10.08 5.30 2.06
N ALA A 131 -9.92 6.59 2.39
CA ALA A 131 -8.79 7.39 1.93
C ALA A 131 -7.44 6.83 2.42
N GLY A 132 -7.36 6.43 3.69
CA GLY A 132 -6.16 5.80 4.27
C GLY A 132 -5.87 4.42 3.67
N ALA A 133 -6.91 3.61 3.44
CA ALA A 133 -6.76 2.30 2.80
C ALA A 133 -6.29 2.41 1.34
N ILE A 134 -6.80 3.40 0.59
CA ILE A 134 -6.39 3.69 -0.79
C ILE A 134 -4.94 4.18 -0.84
N LEU A 135 -4.56 5.10 0.05
CA LEU A 135 -3.20 5.61 0.14
C LEU A 135 -2.21 4.47 0.41
N GLY A 136 -2.56 3.58 1.35
CA GLY A 136 -1.83 2.34 1.55
C GLY A 136 -1.75 1.53 0.25
N SER A 137 -2.87 1.28 -0.43
CA SER A 137 -2.92 0.37 -1.60
C SER A 137 -2.11 0.83 -2.80
N ILE A 138 -1.86 2.13 -2.91
CA ILE A 138 -1.21 2.77 -4.05
C ILE A 138 0.28 2.99 -3.76
N ILE A 139 0.64 3.34 -2.53
CA ILE A 139 2.04 3.63 -2.14
C ILE A 139 2.67 2.39 -1.48
N GLY A 140 2.47 1.20 -2.04
CA GLY A 140 3.14 -0.01 -1.54
C GLY A 140 4.65 0.22 -1.33
N GLY A 141 5.23 -0.56 -0.41
CA GLY A 141 6.65 -0.65 -0.03
C GLY A 141 7.45 0.63 0.29
N GLY A 142 8.41 0.48 1.22
CA GLY A 142 9.11 1.59 1.87
C GLY A 142 8.21 2.41 2.81
N TRP A 143 7.17 3.03 2.26
CA TRP A 143 6.13 3.76 2.99
C TRP A 143 4.95 2.89 3.36
N GLY A 144 4.57 1.94 2.50
CA GLY A 144 3.73 0.82 2.89
C GLY A 144 4.30 0.07 4.09
N GLN A 145 5.63 -0.03 4.24
CA GLN A 145 6.27 -0.56 5.45
C GLN A 145 6.18 0.40 6.65
N VAL A 146 6.27 1.72 6.47
CA VAL A 146 6.18 2.69 7.58
C VAL A 146 4.74 2.84 8.08
N ILE A 147 3.75 2.77 7.19
CA ILE A 147 2.32 2.76 7.47
C ILE A 147 1.86 1.36 7.91
N SER A 148 2.39 0.27 7.32
CA SER A 148 2.11 -1.12 7.77
C SER A 148 2.81 -1.52 9.07
N GLN A 149 3.82 -0.78 9.49
CA GLN A 149 4.47 -1.00 10.79
C GLN A 149 3.66 -0.41 11.96
N GLY A 150 2.47 0.16 11.71
CA GLY A 150 1.48 0.44 12.75
C GLY A 150 0.98 -0.83 13.46
N THR A 151 1.05 -1.98 12.77
CA THR A 151 0.89 -3.31 13.36
C THR A 151 2.28 -3.91 13.58
N GLN A 152 2.50 -4.52 14.75
CA GLN A 152 3.73 -5.27 15.09
C GLN A 152 3.98 -6.49 14.17
N PHE A 153 3.12 -6.69 13.18
CA PHE A 153 2.96 -7.87 12.35
C PHE A 153 3.29 -7.64 10.87
N GLY A 154 3.53 -6.41 10.40
CA GLY A 154 4.04 -6.17 9.03
C GLY A 154 3.06 -6.59 7.92
N LEU A 155 1.78 -6.77 8.25
CA LEU A 155 0.77 -7.32 7.34
C LEU A 155 0.35 -6.37 6.22
N GLY A 156 0.53 -5.06 6.41
CA GLY A 156 0.03 -4.07 5.47
C GLY A 156 0.65 -4.16 4.06
N THR A 157 1.89 -4.62 3.88
CA THR A 157 2.51 -4.62 2.54
C THR A 157 2.07 -5.73 1.57
N ALA A 158 1.44 -6.80 2.05
CA ALA A 158 1.02 -7.91 1.18
C ALA A 158 -0.28 -7.62 0.43
N PHE A 159 -1.06 -6.62 0.84
CA PHE A 159 -2.43 -6.38 0.37
C PHE A 159 -2.56 -5.20 -0.63
N LEU A 160 -1.45 -4.60 -1.05
CA LEU A 160 -1.39 -3.28 -1.70
C LEU A 160 -0.83 -3.35 -3.13
N ARG A 161 -1.18 -4.42 -3.85
CA ARG A 161 -0.78 -4.61 -5.25
C ARG A 161 -2.02 -4.57 -6.13
N PHE A 162 -1.94 -3.91 -7.27
CA PHE A 162 -2.98 -4.06 -8.28
C PHE A 162 -2.97 -5.50 -8.83
N SER A 163 -4.15 -5.99 -9.21
CA SER A 163 -4.25 -7.29 -9.85
C SER A 163 -3.48 -7.30 -11.17
N ARG A 164 -2.96 -8.47 -11.59
CA ARG A 164 -2.27 -8.64 -12.89
C ARG A 164 -3.10 -8.12 -14.07
N GLU A 165 -4.43 -8.21 -13.97
CA GLU A 165 -5.34 -7.69 -14.99
C GLU A 165 -5.32 -6.15 -15.04
N PHE A 166 -5.37 -5.47 -13.89
CA PHE A 166 -5.27 -4.01 -13.81
C PHE A 166 -3.91 -3.50 -14.30
N GLU A 167 -2.83 -4.19 -13.93
CA GLU A 167 -1.48 -3.90 -14.42
C GLU A 167 -1.40 -4.01 -15.94
N LYS A 168 -1.94 -5.07 -16.53
CA LYS A 168 -1.99 -5.24 -17.98
C LYS A 168 -2.84 -4.18 -18.67
N GLN A 169 -3.97 -3.80 -18.10
CA GLN A 169 -4.81 -2.72 -18.63
C GLN A 169 -4.10 -1.37 -18.59
N ALA A 170 -3.39 -1.08 -17.50
CA ALA A 170 -2.60 0.14 -17.35
C ALA A 170 -1.43 0.19 -18.36
N ASP A 171 -0.73 -0.92 -18.59
CA ASP A 171 0.33 -0.99 -19.58
C ASP A 171 -0.19 -0.75 -21.01
N LEU A 172 -1.34 -1.36 -21.37
CA LEU A 172 -1.90 -1.24 -22.72
C LEU A 172 -2.48 0.15 -22.98
N GLU A 173 -3.26 0.72 -22.05
CA GLU A 173 -3.77 2.09 -22.21
C GLU A 173 -2.63 3.10 -22.11
N GLY A 174 -1.64 2.86 -21.24
CA GLY A 174 -0.45 3.70 -21.13
C GLY A 174 0.33 3.74 -22.44
N ALA A 175 0.49 2.61 -23.11
CA ALA A 175 1.07 2.55 -24.46
C ALA A 175 0.28 3.37 -25.49
N HIS A 176 -1.06 3.38 -25.40
CA HIS A 176 -1.92 4.16 -26.29
C HIS A 176 -1.80 5.66 -26.00
N VAL A 177 -1.83 6.05 -24.73
CA VAL A 177 -1.63 7.44 -24.28
C VAL A 177 -0.26 7.95 -24.71
N MET A 178 0.80 7.18 -24.51
CA MET A 178 2.15 7.52 -24.99
C MET A 178 2.17 7.76 -26.49
N ALA A 179 1.60 6.85 -27.27
CA ALA A 179 1.59 6.96 -28.72
C ALA A 179 0.83 8.21 -29.20
N ARG A 180 -0.33 8.51 -28.60
CA ARG A 180 -1.10 9.73 -28.87
C ARG A 180 -0.36 11.01 -28.45
N ALA A 181 0.43 10.94 -27.39
CA ALA A 181 1.30 12.02 -26.93
C ALA A 181 2.59 12.17 -27.75
N GLY A 182 2.87 11.25 -28.67
CA GLY A 182 4.04 11.25 -29.56
C GLY A 182 5.26 10.49 -29.02
N TYR A 183 5.15 9.75 -27.92
CA TYR A 183 6.22 8.93 -27.36
C TYR A 183 6.17 7.49 -27.88
N ASP A 184 7.33 6.85 -28.00
CA ASP A 184 7.41 5.44 -28.37
C ASP A 184 6.99 4.55 -27.19
N PRO A 185 5.94 3.73 -27.30
CA PRO A 185 5.51 2.87 -26.19
C PRO A 185 6.58 1.88 -25.71
N ARG A 186 7.59 1.59 -26.54
CA ARG A 186 8.73 0.76 -26.15
C ARG A 186 9.56 1.39 -25.03
N ASP A 187 9.50 2.71 -24.86
CA ASP A 187 10.21 3.38 -23.77
C ASP A 187 9.62 3.03 -22.40
N MET A 188 8.32 2.77 -22.29
CA MET A 188 7.73 2.22 -21.06
C MET A 188 8.35 0.86 -20.72
N ALA A 189 8.45 -0.02 -21.72
CA ALA A 189 9.03 -1.34 -21.54
C ALA A 189 10.55 -1.29 -21.24
N ASN A 190 11.26 -0.30 -21.78
CA ASN A 190 12.65 -0.03 -21.45
C ASN A 190 12.80 0.44 -20.00
N MET A 191 11.91 1.31 -19.53
CA MET A 191 11.95 1.77 -18.15
C MET A 191 11.77 0.62 -17.16
N PHE A 192 10.86 -0.32 -17.42
CA PHE A 192 10.69 -1.49 -16.55
C PHE A 192 11.97 -2.32 -16.44
N LYS A 193 12.72 -2.48 -17.54
CA LYS A 193 14.05 -3.10 -17.52
C LYS A 193 15.06 -2.27 -16.74
N THR A 194 15.02 -0.95 -16.84
CA THR A 194 15.87 -0.04 -16.05
C THR A 194 15.57 -0.19 -14.56
N ILE A 195 14.30 -0.22 -14.18
CA ILE A 195 13.84 -0.45 -12.80
C ILE A 195 14.35 -1.80 -12.30
N GLU A 196 14.10 -2.89 -13.02
CA GLU A 196 14.58 -4.24 -12.68
C GLU A 196 16.09 -4.30 -12.43
N LYS A 197 16.88 -3.68 -13.31
CA LYS A 197 18.35 -3.65 -13.20
C LYS A 197 18.85 -2.84 -12.02
N GLN A 198 18.14 -1.79 -11.62
CA GLN A 198 18.54 -0.90 -10.52
C GLN A 198 18.02 -1.39 -9.15
N GLY A 199 17.20 -2.44 -9.10
CA GLY A 199 16.80 -3.11 -7.87
C GLY A 199 17.96 -3.88 -7.25
N GLY A 200 18.40 -3.47 -6.05
CA GLY A 200 19.37 -4.22 -5.25
C GLY A 200 18.82 -5.57 -4.73
N GLY A 201 19.44 -6.14 -3.69
CA GLY A 201 19.09 -7.47 -3.15
C GLY A 201 17.66 -7.65 -2.62
N GLY A 202 16.86 -6.57 -2.51
CA GLY A 202 15.44 -6.59 -2.16
C GLY A 202 14.47 -6.30 -3.32
N GLY A 203 14.99 -6.08 -4.54
CA GLY A 203 14.21 -5.63 -5.69
C GLY A 203 13.87 -4.13 -5.66
N PRO A 204 13.43 -3.55 -6.78
CA PRO A 204 12.98 -2.15 -6.88
C PRO A 204 11.63 -1.97 -6.19
N GLN A 205 11.44 -0.79 -5.57
CA GLN A 205 10.19 -0.43 -4.90
C GLN A 205 8.99 -0.50 -5.87
N TRP A 206 9.13 0.07 -7.06
CA TRP A 206 8.10 0.03 -8.10
C TRP A 206 7.61 -1.39 -8.46
N LEU A 207 8.49 -2.40 -8.53
CA LEU A 207 8.07 -3.80 -8.81
C LEU A 207 7.33 -4.46 -7.64
N SER A 208 7.46 -3.91 -6.43
CA SER A 208 6.68 -4.34 -5.29
C SER A 208 5.26 -3.82 -5.33
N ASP A 209 5.03 -2.68 -6.01
CA ASP A 209 3.73 -1.99 -6.07
C ASP A 209 2.98 -2.40 -7.35
N HIS A 210 3.75 -2.60 -8.43
CA HIS A 210 3.32 -3.00 -9.76
C HIS A 210 3.89 -4.38 -10.12
N PRO A 211 3.31 -5.47 -9.61
CA PRO A 211 3.81 -6.82 -9.90
C PRO A 211 3.76 -7.09 -11.40
N ASP A 212 4.83 -7.66 -11.95
CA ASP A 212 4.89 -8.01 -13.38
C ASP A 212 3.74 -8.97 -13.73
N PRO A 213 2.81 -8.58 -14.64
CA PRO A 213 1.73 -9.45 -15.07
C PRO A 213 2.23 -10.66 -15.89
N GLY A 214 3.50 -10.66 -16.30
CA GLY A 214 4.17 -11.68 -17.10
C GLY A 214 4.20 -11.29 -18.58
N ASN A 215 5.37 -11.45 -19.22
CA ASN A 215 5.61 -11.08 -20.63
C ASN A 215 5.29 -9.59 -20.95
N ARG A 216 5.42 -8.70 -19.97
CA ARG A 216 5.16 -7.25 -20.07
C ARG A 216 5.82 -6.59 -21.27
N TYR A 217 7.12 -6.81 -21.42
CA TYR A 217 7.89 -6.31 -22.55
C TYR A 217 7.30 -6.78 -23.89
N ASP A 218 6.94 -8.06 -24.02
CA ASP A 218 6.54 -8.64 -25.29
C ASP A 218 5.18 -8.10 -25.77
N TYR A 219 4.20 -7.93 -24.88
CA TYR A 219 2.92 -7.39 -25.31
C TYR A 219 2.97 -5.88 -25.53
N ILE A 220 3.76 -5.10 -24.77
CA ILE A 220 3.95 -3.67 -25.06
C ILE A 220 4.67 -3.50 -26.40
N ALA A 221 5.69 -4.33 -26.68
CA ALA A 221 6.38 -4.31 -27.96
C ALA A 221 5.46 -4.68 -29.14
N ARG A 222 4.53 -5.63 -28.95
CA ARG A 222 3.49 -5.93 -29.95
C ARG A 222 2.53 -4.76 -30.12
N GLU A 223 2.08 -4.14 -29.02
CA GLU A 223 1.16 -3.00 -29.06
C GLU A 223 1.78 -1.80 -29.78
N ALA A 224 3.07 -1.53 -29.55
CA ALA A 224 3.83 -0.48 -30.24
C ALA A 224 3.84 -0.63 -31.77
N GLN A 225 3.72 -1.87 -32.29
CA GLN A 225 3.62 -2.12 -33.73
C GLN A 225 2.25 -1.75 -34.31
N VAL A 226 1.22 -1.73 -33.47
CA VAL A 226 -0.17 -1.39 -33.82
C VAL A 226 -0.36 0.13 -33.81
N VAL A 227 0.07 0.79 -32.73
CA VAL A 227 -0.19 2.23 -32.53
C VAL A 227 0.79 3.17 -33.25
N ARG A 228 1.86 2.63 -33.86
CA ARG A 228 2.88 3.28 -34.71
C ARG A 228 3.01 4.81 -34.57
N VAL A 229 4.06 5.25 -33.88
CA VAL A 229 4.44 6.66 -33.81
C VAL A 229 5.45 7.00 -34.89
N SER A 230 5.13 8.00 -35.71
CA SER A 230 6.07 8.55 -36.71
C SER A 230 6.87 9.68 -36.07
N ASN A 231 8.21 9.59 -36.11
CA ASN A 231 9.13 10.53 -35.46
C ASN A 231 8.86 10.69 -33.95
N PRO A 232 9.07 9.63 -33.15
CA PRO A 232 8.80 9.68 -31.72
C PRO A 232 9.60 10.80 -31.06
N VAL A 233 8.97 11.47 -30.09
CA VAL A 233 9.64 12.40 -29.18
C VAL A 233 10.81 11.68 -28.55
N ARG A 234 11.98 12.31 -28.61
CA ARG A 234 13.21 11.86 -27.97
C ARG A 234 13.61 12.88 -26.92
N ASP A 235 14.68 12.60 -26.19
CA ASP A 235 15.30 13.44 -25.18
C ASP A 235 15.18 14.92 -25.53
N THR A 236 14.26 15.59 -24.84
CA THR A 236 14.04 17.00 -25.07
C THR A 236 15.11 17.79 -24.33
N ARG A 237 15.31 19.02 -24.78
CA ARG A 237 16.16 19.97 -24.05
C ARG A 237 15.71 20.15 -22.60
N ALA A 238 14.40 20.08 -22.33
CA ALA A 238 13.86 20.23 -20.98
C ALA A 238 14.23 19.04 -20.09
N PHE A 239 14.18 17.82 -20.61
CA PHE A 239 14.65 16.63 -19.90
C PHE A 239 16.14 16.69 -19.58
N ASP A 240 16.98 17.01 -20.57
CA ASP A 240 18.43 17.13 -20.38
C ASP A 240 18.77 18.19 -19.33
N GLN A 241 18.15 19.36 -19.42
CA GLN A 241 18.34 20.45 -18.45
C GLN A 241 17.88 20.06 -17.05
N THR A 242 16.76 19.33 -16.93
CA THR A 242 16.24 18.84 -15.66
C THR A 242 17.20 17.83 -15.04
N LYS A 243 17.73 16.87 -15.82
CA LYS A 243 18.72 15.90 -15.33
C LYS A 243 20.02 16.57 -14.90
N ASP A 244 20.53 17.51 -15.68
CA ASP A 244 21.73 18.26 -15.32
C ASP A 244 21.53 19.12 -14.08
N HIS A 245 20.32 19.66 -13.90
CA HIS A 245 19.95 20.39 -12.69
C HIS A 245 19.88 19.48 -11.47
N LEU A 246 19.19 18.34 -11.56
CA LEU A 246 19.12 17.34 -10.49
C LEU A 246 20.51 16.85 -10.07
N ARG A 247 21.44 16.65 -11.01
CA ARG A 247 22.84 16.29 -10.73
C ARG A 247 23.61 17.34 -9.92
N ARG A 248 23.22 18.62 -9.99
CA ARG A 248 23.84 19.71 -9.21
C ARG A 248 23.23 19.86 -7.82
N LEU A 249 22.03 19.34 -7.58
CA LEU A 249 21.43 19.32 -6.26
C LEU A 249 22.14 18.31 -5.36
N ALA A 250 22.04 18.51 -4.04
CA ALA A 250 22.48 17.51 -3.09
C ALA A 250 21.81 16.15 -3.39
N PRO A 251 22.50 15.01 -3.19
CA PRO A 251 21.91 13.69 -3.43
C PRO A 251 20.59 13.52 -2.69
N ALA A 252 19.59 12.95 -3.36
CA ALA A 252 18.30 12.71 -2.74
C ALA A 252 18.46 11.73 -1.56
N PRO A 253 17.80 11.99 -0.41
CA PRO A 253 17.77 11.04 0.70
C PRO A 253 17.02 9.76 0.30
N THR A 254 17.18 8.67 1.06
CA THR A 254 16.15 7.62 1.02
C THR A 254 14.84 8.15 1.56
N THR A 255 13.75 7.49 1.15
CA THR A 255 12.49 7.46 1.86
C THR A 255 12.71 7.37 3.38
N GLU A 256 13.44 6.36 3.86
CA GLU A 256 13.69 6.15 5.31
C GLU A 256 14.41 7.34 5.98
N GLN A 257 15.35 7.99 5.29
CA GLN A 257 16.07 9.14 5.81
C GLN A 257 15.20 10.40 5.82
N ALA A 258 14.32 10.55 4.83
CA ALA A 258 13.39 11.66 4.74
C ALA A 258 12.31 11.59 5.83
N THR A 259 11.72 10.40 6.05
CA THR A 259 10.67 10.16 7.08
C THR A 259 11.18 10.45 8.49
N LYS A 260 12.41 10.03 8.79
CA LYS A 260 13.06 10.24 10.09
C LYS A 260 13.32 11.72 10.37
N LYS A 261 13.46 12.55 9.32
CA LYS A 261 13.65 14.00 9.45
C LYS A 261 12.32 14.74 9.59
N THR A 262 11.27 14.36 8.84
CA THR A 262 9.93 14.96 8.98
C THR A 262 9.32 14.69 10.35
N GLY A 263 9.54 13.51 10.93
CA GLY A 263 9.18 13.22 12.33
C GLY A 263 9.97 14.02 13.39
N ARG A 264 11.04 14.72 13.00
CA ARG A 264 11.85 15.58 13.88
C ARG A 264 11.44 17.05 13.79
N THR A 265 10.89 17.50 12.66
CA THR A 265 10.38 18.87 12.44
C THR A 265 8.94 19.10 12.90
N THR A 266 8.11 18.06 13.03
CA THR A 266 6.77 18.15 13.66
C THR A 266 6.80 18.20 15.20
N ARG A 267 7.99 18.37 15.80
CA ARG A 267 8.16 18.50 17.26
C ARG A 267 7.88 19.91 17.79
N GLY A 268 7.35 20.81 16.96
CA GLY A 268 7.04 22.19 17.31
C GLY A 268 5.62 22.59 16.89
N GLY A 269 4.61 22.16 17.64
CA GLY A 269 3.27 22.75 17.55
C GLY A 269 2.12 21.75 17.63
N GLY A 270 1.65 21.47 18.85
CA GLY A 270 0.27 21.00 19.09
C GLY A 270 0.10 19.53 19.48
N GLY A 271 -0.13 19.27 20.78
CA GLY A 271 -0.77 18.05 21.29
C GLY A 271 0.17 16.89 21.63
N GLY A 272 0.61 16.80 22.88
CA GLY A 272 1.51 15.75 23.36
C GLY A 272 0.91 14.35 23.38
N GLY A 273 1.46 13.46 22.56
CA GLY A 273 1.58 12.04 22.86
C GLY A 273 3.06 11.74 23.05
N GLU A 274 3.52 11.53 24.29
CA GLU A 274 4.91 11.16 24.55
C GLU A 274 5.25 9.84 23.83
N ASN A 275 6.42 9.81 23.19
CA ASN A 275 7.04 8.60 22.63
C ASN A 275 7.40 7.66 23.80
N ARG A 276 6.39 6.99 24.36
CA ARG A 276 6.50 6.15 25.54
C ARG A 276 6.46 4.69 25.07
N PRO A 277 7.61 3.99 25.02
CA PRO A 277 7.61 2.57 24.73
C PRO A 277 6.78 1.84 25.80
N PRO A 278 6.07 0.77 25.45
CA PRO A 278 5.35 -0.03 26.42
C PRO A 278 6.33 -0.53 27.48
N THR A 279 5.97 -0.40 28.74
CA THR A 279 6.84 -0.80 29.86
C THR A 279 6.96 -2.33 29.96
N GLY A 280 6.13 -3.07 29.23
CA GLY A 280 5.98 -4.52 29.35
C GLY A 280 5.35 -4.96 30.68
N GLN A 281 4.98 -4.02 31.54
CA GLN A 281 4.26 -4.25 32.79
C GLN A 281 2.77 -4.07 32.52
N ALA A 282 2.12 -5.16 32.15
CA ALA A 282 0.69 -5.23 31.93
C ALA A 282 -0.02 -5.75 33.20
N PRO A 283 -1.17 -5.20 33.62
CA PRO A 283 -2.02 -5.86 34.59
C PRO A 283 -2.53 -7.20 34.00
N PRO A 284 -2.78 -8.21 34.85
CA PRO A 284 -3.32 -9.48 34.39
C PRO A 284 -4.69 -9.27 33.69
N PRO A 285 -5.03 -10.09 32.68
CA PRO A 285 -6.33 -9.98 32.01
C PRO A 285 -7.50 -10.15 32.99
N SER A 286 -8.51 -9.30 32.84
CA SER A 286 -9.72 -9.35 33.67
C SER A 286 -10.46 -10.69 33.49
N GLY A 287 -11.02 -11.21 34.59
CA GLY A 287 -11.95 -12.34 34.55
C GLY A 287 -13.31 -12.00 33.94
N SER A 288 -13.64 -10.71 33.89
CA SER A 288 -14.85 -10.17 33.25
C SER A 288 -14.56 -9.79 31.79
N TYR A 289 -15.52 -10.05 30.91
CA TYR A 289 -15.38 -9.83 29.46
C TYR A 289 -16.42 -8.82 28.99
N ARG A 290 -16.06 -8.05 27.97
CA ARG A 290 -16.97 -7.15 27.24
C ARG A 290 -17.06 -7.59 25.79
N THR A 291 -18.25 -7.45 25.22
CA THR A 291 -18.48 -7.79 23.81
C THR A 291 -18.20 -6.58 22.94
N TYR A 292 -17.39 -6.78 21.92
CA TYR A 292 -17.09 -5.83 20.86
C TYR A 292 -17.75 -6.27 19.56
N ASN A 293 -18.27 -5.31 18.80
CA ASN A 293 -18.86 -5.54 17.48
C ASN A 293 -18.10 -4.69 16.47
N GLU A 294 -17.40 -5.35 15.57
CA GLU A 294 -16.73 -4.69 14.44
C GLU A 294 -17.70 -4.63 13.26
N GLY A 295 -18.54 -3.59 13.25
CA GLY A 295 -19.60 -3.40 12.26
C GLY A 295 -20.41 -4.66 12.00
N ASN A 296 -20.46 -5.08 10.73
CA ASN A 296 -21.09 -6.32 10.27
C ASN A 296 -20.06 -7.44 9.99
N LEU A 297 -18.80 -7.31 10.42
CA LEU A 297 -17.74 -8.27 10.10
C LEU A 297 -17.63 -9.38 11.14
N PHE A 298 -17.45 -9.01 12.41
CA PHE A 298 -17.38 -9.97 13.49
C PHE A 298 -17.80 -9.38 14.84
N ARG A 299 -18.16 -10.27 15.76
CA ARG A 299 -18.36 -10.00 17.18
C ARG A 299 -17.38 -10.83 17.97
N VAL A 300 -16.75 -10.24 18.99
CA VAL A 300 -15.80 -10.95 19.86
C VAL A 300 -15.95 -10.46 21.30
N SER A 301 -15.71 -11.33 22.27
CA SER A 301 -15.64 -10.97 23.69
C SER A 301 -14.19 -10.89 24.15
N VAL A 302 -13.77 -9.72 24.64
CA VAL A 302 -12.40 -9.44 25.11
C VAL A 302 -12.38 -9.11 26.61
N PRO A 303 -11.27 -9.30 27.34
CA PRO A 303 -11.16 -8.90 28.74
C PRO A 303 -11.55 -7.43 28.95
N SER A 304 -12.33 -7.15 29.99
CA SER A 304 -12.93 -5.82 30.20
C SER A 304 -11.90 -4.72 30.46
N ASN A 305 -10.71 -5.08 30.93
CA ASN A 305 -9.58 -4.18 31.18
C ASN A 305 -8.65 -4.02 29.95
N TRP A 306 -8.96 -4.63 28.81
CA TRP A 306 -8.26 -4.37 27.57
C TRP A 306 -8.91 -3.21 26.84
N ARG A 307 -8.10 -2.30 26.33
CA ARG A 307 -8.53 -1.14 25.57
C ARG A 307 -8.34 -1.42 24.09
N GLU A 308 -9.30 -0.94 23.30
CA GLU A 308 -9.20 -0.90 21.85
C GLU A 308 -8.17 0.15 21.44
N LEU A 309 -7.26 -0.25 20.58
CA LEU A 309 -6.28 0.60 19.91
C LEU A 309 -6.74 0.69 18.45
N GLN A 310 -6.99 1.90 17.97
CA GLN A 310 -7.38 2.13 16.60
C GLN A 310 -6.17 1.97 15.69
N ASP A 311 -6.29 1.10 14.69
CA ASP A 311 -5.36 0.95 13.58
C ASP A 311 -6.16 0.93 12.27
N THR A 312 -5.50 1.20 11.14
CA THR A 312 -6.16 1.47 9.86
C THR A 312 -6.83 0.22 9.26
N ASN A 313 -6.28 -0.98 9.49
CA ASN A 313 -6.71 -2.23 8.84
C ASN A 313 -6.96 -3.42 9.81
N SER A 314 -6.89 -3.16 11.11
CA SER A 314 -7.06 -4.17 12.16
C SER A 314 -7.58 -3.53 13.44
N VAL A 315 -8.19 -4.32 14.30
CA VAL A 315 -8.62 -3.92 15.63
C VAL A 315 -7.74 -4.61 16.66
N THR A 316 -7.04 -3.82 17.48
CA THR A 316 -6.14 -4.35 18.51
C THR A 316 -6.70 -4.09 19.90
N PHE A 317 -6.67 -5.10 20.76
CA PHE A 317 -7.05 -5.00 22.16
C PHE A 317 -5.87 -5.30 23.06
N ALA A 318 -5.49 -4.35 23.92
CA ALA A 318 -4.35 -4.51 24.83
C ALA A 318 -4.66 -3.93 26.23
N PRO A 319 -4.13 -4.52 27.31
CA PRO A 319 -4.23 -3.93 28.64
C PRO A 319 -3.38 -2.66 28.76
N GLU A 320 -3.76 -1.78 29.67
CA GLU A 320 -3.00 -0.55 29.95
C GLU A 320 -1.54 -0.85 30.31
N GLY A 321 -0.61 -0.03 29.82
CA GLY A 321 0.84 -0.23 30.01
C GLY A 321 1.46 -1.26 29.06
N ALA A 322 0.65 -2.06 28.37
CA ALA A 322 1.14 -3.03 27.40
C ALA A 322 1.27 -2.50 25.98
N TYR A 323 0.79 -1.30 25.70
CA TYR A 323 0.85 -0.65 24.40
C TYR A 323 1.49 0.74 24.50
N GLY A 324 2.03 1.24 23.41
CA GLY A 324 2.68 2.55 23.36
C GLY A 324 3.11 2.92 21.95
N SER A 325 3.90 3.98 21.84
CA SER A 325 4.53 4.38 20.59
C SER A 325 6.03 4.18 20.67
N TYR A 326 6.61 3.54 19.65
CA TYR A 326 8.05 3.44 19.47
C TYR A 326 8.40 3.91 18.07
N ASN A 327 9.24 4.95 17.94
CA ASN A 327 9.57 5.58 16.66
C ASN A 327 8.34 6.05 15.85
N GLY A 328 7.27 6.49 16.53
CA GLY A 328 6.03 6.92 15.87
C GLY A 328 5.10 5.78 15.46
N GLN A 329 5.44 4.53 15.79
CA GLN A 329 4.64 3.34 15.49
C GLN A 329 3.91 2.84 16.72
N SER A 330 2.65 2.44 16.57
CA SER A 330 1.90 1.74 17.61
C SER A 330 2.50 0.34 17.82
N VAL A 331 2.85 0.02 19.06
CA VAL A 331 3.42 -1.28 19.43
C VAL A 331 2.71 -1.83 20.66
N PHE A 332 2.60 -3.15 20.77
CA PHE A 332 2.02 -3.79 21.95
C PHE A 332 2.70 -5.10 22.34
N THR A 333 2.89 -5.26 23.65
CA THR A 333 3.60 -6.39 24.27
C THR A 333 2.63 -7.48 24.74
N HIS A 334 1.38 -7.10 25.00
CA HIS A 334 0.33 -8.00 25.46
C HIS A 334 -0.99 -7.62 24.79
N GLY A 335 -1.74 -8.59 24.29
CA GLY A 335 -3.05 -8.31 23.70
C GLY A 335 -3.40 -9.22 22.53
N MET A 336 -4.46 -8.87 21.83
CA MET A 336 -4.93 -9.58 20.65
C MET A 336 -5.35 -8.63 19.54
N GLU A 337 -4.86 -8.88 18.33
CA GLU A 337 -5.18 -8.15 17.11
C GLU A 337 -6.12 -8.99 16.23
N PHE A 338 -7.10 -8.36 15.61
CA PHE A 338 -8.02 -8.97 14.66
C PHE A 338 -7.96 -8.19 13.35
N GLY A 339 -7.85 -8.88 12.22
CA GLY A 339 -7.85 -8.21 10.93
C GLY A 339 -8.35 -9.09 9.80
N VAL A 340 -8.55 -8.45 8.65
CA VAL A 340 -9.08 -9.09 7.45
C VAL A 340 -8.05 -8.98 6.33
N ALA A 341 -7.79 -10.09 5.67
CA ALA A 341 -6.75 -10.28 4.66
C ALA A 341 -7.38 -10.79 3.37
N ARG A 342 -7.13 -10.15 2.22
CA ARG A 342 -7.61 -10.70 0.94
C ARG A 342 -6.81 -11.93 0.54
N ASN A 343 -7.50 -12.97 0.09
CA ASN A 343 -6.86 -14.16 -0.44
C ASN A 343 -7.28 -14.34 -1.90
N GLU A 344 -6.31 -14.40 -2.81
CA GLU A 344 -6.55 -14.68 -4.23
C GLU A 344 -6.80 -16.19 -4.46
N SER A 345 -6.33 -17.03 -3.54
CA SER A 345 -6.64 -18.46 -3.53
C SER A 345 -8.03 -18.70 -2.92
N HIS A 346 -8.75 -19.70 -3.41
CA HIS A 346 -9.98 -20.16 -2.75
C HIS A 346 -9.70 -21.25 -1.71
N ASP A 347 -8.42 -21.47 -1.37
CA ASP A 347 -7.95 -22.50 -0.45
C ASP A 347 -7.45 -21.88 0.86
N LEU A 348 -8.08 -22.28 1.98
CA LEU A 348 -7.77 -21.76 3.32
C LEU A 348 -6.31 -22.04 3.74
N ARG A 349 -5.72 -23.17 3.34
CA ARG A 349 -4.35 -23.51 3.73
C ARG A 349 -3.35 -22.59 3.06
N THR A 350 -3.50 -22.41 1.75
CA THR A 350 -2.69 -21.48 0.94
C THR A 350 -2.84 -20.05 1.45
N ALA A 351 -4.07 -19.60 1.75
CA ALA A 351 -4.33 -18.32 2.43
C ALA A 351 -3.51 -18.13 3.71
N THR A 352 -3.48 -19.18 4.52
CA THR A 352 -2.84 -19.17 5.83
C THR A 352 -1.32 -19.16 5.65
N ASP A 353 -0.79 -19.94 4.70
CA ASP A 353 0.63 -19.92 4.34
C ASP A 353 1.06 -18.51 3.85
N GLU A 354 0.30 -17.88 2.96
CA GLU A 354 0.57 -16.53 2.44
C GLU A 354 0.55 -15.45 3.54
N LEU A 355 -0.41 -15.53 4.46
CA LEU A 355 -0.48 -14.66 5.64
C LEU A 355 0.76 -14.82 6.51
N LEU A 356 1.16 -16.06 6.83
CA LEU A 356 2.33 -16.34 7.67
C LEU A 356 3.64 -15.91 7.00
N ASP A 357 3.76 -16.07 5.69
CA ASP A 357 4.92 -15.62 4.93
C ASP A 357 5.00 -14.09 4.89
N SER A 358 3.85 -13.39 4.85
CA SER A 358 3.78 -11.94 5.04
C SER A 358 4.33 -11.49 6.39
N LEU A 359 3.87 -12.14 7.47
CA LEU A 359 4.37 -11.90 8.85
C LEU A 359 5.88 -12.12 8.96
N ALA A 360 6.39 -13.20 8.35
CA ALA A 360 7.80 -13.55 8.41
C ALA A 360 8.70 -12.55 7.65
N ARG A 361 8.21 -11.95 6.55
CA ARG A 361 8.93 -10.90 5.81
C ARG A 361 9.07 -9.62 6.63
N GLY A 362 8.04 -9.24 7.38
CA GLY A 362 8.07 -8.09 8.29
C GLY A 362 8.85 -8.35 9.59
N ASN A 363 9.09 -9.61 9.94
CA ASN A 363 9.78 -10.00 11.16
C ASN A 363 10.75 -11.17 10.91
N PRO A 364 12.00 -10.91 10.46
CA PRO A 364 12.98 -11.95 10.11
C PRO A 364 13.36 -12.89 11.26
N SER A 365 13.07 -12.49 12.50
CA SER A 365 13.30 -13.27 13.73
C SER A 365 12.15 -14.23 14.04
N LEU A 366 11.02 -14.10 13.35
CA LEU A 366 9.86 -14.96 13.52
C LEU A 366 10.21 -16.38 13.08
N ARG A 367 10.04 -17.36 13.98
CA ARG A 367 10.25 -18.79 13.66
C ARG A 367 8.91 -19.50 13.64
N ARG A 368 8.65 -20.19 12.53
CA ARG A 368 7.45 -20.98 12.28
C ARG A 368 7.59 -22.39 12.84
N SER A 369 6.57 -22.86 13.55
CA SER A 369 6.44 -24.29 13.86
C SER A 369 5.96 -25.04 12.61
N SER A 370 6.49 -26.24 12.36
CA SER A 370 6.34 -26.97 11.10
C SER A 370 4.94 -27.56 10.84
N GLY A 371 3.91 -27.15 11.58
CA GLY A 371 2.56 -27.73 11.49
C GLY A 371 1.43 -26.78 11.88
N TYR A 372 0.21 -27.22 11.56
CA TYR A 372 -1.05 -26.56 11.88
C TYR A 372 -1.92 -27.47 12.75
N ASP A 373 -2.58 -26.88 13.74
CA ASP A 373 -3.75 -27.48 14.35
C ASP A 373 -4.98 -27.06 13.51
N ARG A 374 -5.81 -28.02 13.11
CA ARG A 374 -7.15 -27.71 12.60
C ARG A 374 -8.04 -27.33 13.76
N ILE A 375 -8.71 -26.20 13.65
CA ILE A 375 -9.65 -25.69 14.65
C ILE A 375 -10.98 -25.32 14.00
N THR A 376 -12.01 -25.14 14.81
CA THR A 376 -13.27 -24.55 14.39
C THR A 376 -13.38 -23.16 15.00
N VAL A 377 -13.54 -22.15 14.17
CA VAL A 377 -13.70 -20.74 14.59
C VAL A 377 -14.96 -20.20 13.93
N ALA A 378 -15.89 -19.68 14.73
CA ALA A 378 -17.17 -19.15 14.24
C ALA A 378 -17.93 -20.11 13.29
N ASP A 379 -18.04 -21.39 13.67
CA ASP A 379 -18.69 -22.46 12.90
C ASP A 379 -18.05 -22.76 11.53
N ARG A 380 -16.79 -22.34 11.33
CA ARG A 380 -16.00 -22.59 10.11
C ARG A 380 -14.69 -23.28 10.43
N GLN A 381 -14.15 -24.02 9.47
CA GLN A 381 -12.81 -24.59 9.60
C GLN A 381 -11.76 -23.49 9.56
N GLY A 382 -10.79 -23.57 10.47
CA GLY A 382 -9.66 -22.66 10.59
C GLY A 382 -8.36 -23.42 10.85
N PHE A 383 -7.24 -22.71 10.73
CA PHE A 383 -5.92 -23.20 11.13
C PHE A 383 -5.37 -22.35 12.27
N ARG A 384 -4.73 -23.04 13.22
CA ARG A 384 -3.93 -22.42 14.28
C ARG A 384 -2.49 -22.88 14.15
N THR A 385 -1.55 -21.97 14.36
CA THR A 385 -0.14 -22.33 14.52
C THR A 385 0.50 -21.52 15.63
N VAL A 386 1.57 -22.07 16.20
CA VAL A 386 2.41 -21.37 17.17
C VAL A 386 3.66 -20.94 16.44
N LEU A 387 3.75 -19.64 16.21
CA LEU A 387 5.00 -18.99 15.85
C LEU A 387 5.69 -18.59 17.17
N SER A 388 7.03 -18.58 17.19
CA SER A 388 7.69 -17.70 18.16
C SER A 388 7.36 -16.27 17.71
N ASN A 389 6.29 -15.73 18.35
CA ASN A 389 5.42 -14.59 18.03
C ASN A 389 4.14 -14.93 17.15
N ARG A 390 2.99 -15.34 17.74
CA ARG A 390 1.86 -16.26 17.27
C ARG A 390 0.70 -15.73 16.36
N SER A 391 -0.10 -16.62 15.71
CA SER A 391 -1.30 -16.26 14.89
C SER A 391 -2.37 -17.39 14.67
N GLU A 392 -3.63 -17.02 14.39
CA GLU A 392 -4.78 -17.89 14.03
C GLU A 392 -5.57 -17.32 12.83
N ALA A 393 -6.19 -18.17 11.98
CA ALA A 393 -6.91 -17.72 10.77
C ALA A 393 -8.12 -18.59 10.34
N THR A 394 -9.13 -17.96 9.72
CA THR A 394 -10.36 -18.57 9.18
C THR A 394 -10.89 -17.88 7.92
N GLN A 395 -11.48 -18.61 6.97
CA GLN A 395 -11.90 -18.07 5.66
C GLN A 395 -13.38 -17.62 5.64
N LEU A 396 -13.62 -16.45 5.04
CA LEU A 396 -14.93 -15.83 4.82
C LEU A 396 -15.57 -16.30 3.49
N LYS A 397 -16.88 -16.06 3.32
CA LYS A 397 -17.66 -16.60 2.17
C LYS A 397 -17.30 -15.93 0.83
N ASP A 398 -16.63 -14.78 0.88
CA ASP A 398 -16.31 -13.91 -0.24
C ASP A 398 -14.85 -14.01 -0.70
N GLY A 399 -14.09 -14.99 -0.19
CA GLY A 399 -12.67 -15.15 -0.51
C GLY A 399 -11.72 -14.35 0.39
N THR A 400 -12.24 -13.72 1.45
CA THR A 400 -11.41 -12.98 2.42
C THR A 400 -11.01 -13.88 3.61
N LEU A 401 -9.87 -13.63 4.24
CA LEU A 401 -9.32 -14.36 5.39
C LEU A 401 -9.44 -13.48 6.64
N LEU A 402 -10.21 -13.91 7.63
CA LEU A 402 -10.22 -13.29 8.96
C LEU A 402 -9.12 -13.93 9.81
N TYR A 403 -8.26 -13.14 10.42
CA TYR A 403 -7.20 -13.62 11.30
C TYR A 403 -7.28 -13.00 12.69
N ALA A 404 -6.67 -13.68 13.66
CA ALA A 404 -6.49 -13.20 15.02
C ALA A 404 -5.07 -13.52 15.51
N ILE A 405 -4.40 -12.54 16.14
CA ILE A 405 -3.01 -12.65 16.57
C ILE A 405 -2.91 -12.32 18.06
N GLY A 406 -2.58 -13.33 18.88
CA GLY A 406 -2.38 -13.17 20.32
C GLY A 406 -0.90 -13.00 20.70
N VAL A 407 -0.59 -11.94 21.44
CA VAL A 407 0.78 -11.53 21.80
C VAL A 407 0.93 -11.51 23.30
N ALA A 408 1.96 -12.20 23.81
CA ALA A 408 2.39 -12.12 25.20
C ALA A 408 3.88 -12.51 25.34
N PRO A 409 4.60 -11.97 26.34
CA PRO A 409 5.96 -12.39 26.67
C PRO A 409 6.02 -13.89 26.96
N GLN A 410 7.14 -14.53 26.61
CA GLN A 410 7.30 -15.99 26.71
C GLN A 410 7.03 -16.53 28.13
N ASN A 411 7.46 -15.81 29.16
CA ASN A 411 7.26 -16.18 30.56
C ASN A 411 5.81 -16.03 31.05
N GLN A 412 5.00 -15.19 30.40
CA GLN A 412 3.58 -14.98 30.72
C GLN A 412 2.64 -15.70 29.73
N PHE A 413 3.20 -16.25 28.67
CA PHE A 413 2.44 -16.79 27.56
C PHE A 413 1.42 -17.85 28.00
N ARG A 414 1.76 -18.69 28.98
CA ARG A 414 0.85 -19.76 29.46
C ARG A 414 -0.48 -19.21 30.00
N GLU A 415 -0.42 -18.10 30.72
CA GLU A 415 -1.61 -17.43 31.29
C GLU A 415 -2.43 -16.76 30.20
N TYR A 416 -1.75 -16.01 29.32
CA TYR A 416 -2.38 -15.35 28.18
C TYR A 416 -2.98 -16.32 27.16
N ARG A 417 -2.42 -17.53 27.02
CA ARG A 417 -2.95 -18.55 26.11
C ARG A 417 -4.41 -18.88 26.41
N ALA A 418 -4.75 -19.12 27.67
CA ALA A 418 -6.12 -19.44 28.06
C ALA A 418 -7.09 -18.29 27.77
N VAL A 419 -6.60 -17.05 27.88
CA VAL A 419 -7.35 -15.85 27.52
C VAL A 419 -7.54 -15.76 26.02
N PHE A 420 -6.49 -15.93 25.21
CA PHE A 420 -6.59 -15.94 23.75
C PHE A 420 -7.56 -17.01 23.25
N ASP A 421 -7.43 -18.25 23.74
CA ASP A 421 -8.33 -19.35 23.38
C ASP A 421 -9.80 -18.98 23.69
N ARG A 422 -10.05 -18.32 24.83
CA ARG A 422 -11.40 -17.85 25.21
C ARG A 422 -11.90 -16.73 24.30
N VAL A 423 -11.06 -15.75 23.98
CA VAL A 423 -11.41 -14.65 23.07
C VAL A 423 -11.74 -15.22 21.69
N VAL A 424 -10.90 -16.09 21.13
CA VAL A 424 -11.12 -16.73 19.82
C VAL A 424 -12.41 -17.55 19.82
N SER A 425 -12.66 -18.34 20.87
CA SER A 425 -13.86 -19.15 20.97
C SER A 425 -15.16 -18.33 21.00
N SER A 426 -15.06 -17.06 21.40
CA SER A 426 -16.19 -16.12 21.41
C SER A 426 -16.42 -15.44 20.07
N LEU A 427 -15.48 -15.57 19.13
CA LEU A 427 -15.55 -14.94 17.81
C LEU A 427 -16.75 -15.48 17.03
N LYS A 428 -17.60 -14.56 16.58
CA LYS A 428 -18.72 -14.83 15.67
C LYS A 428 -18.56 -13.98 14.43
N VAL A 429 -18.36 -14.62 13.29
CA VAL A 429 -18.36 -13.96 11.99
C VAL A 429 -19.80 -13.59 11.65
N GLN A 430 -20.03 -12.31 11.35
CA GLN A 430 -21.30 -11.82 10.87
C GLN A 430 -21.24 -11.81 9.34
N GLY A 431 -22.25 -12.37 8.69
CA GLY A 431 -22.28 -12.51 7.23
C GLY A 431 -23.61 -12.99 6.72
#